data_AF-S9TLH1-F1
#
_entry.id   AF-S9TLH1-F1
#
_cell.length_a   1.000
_cell.length_b   1.000
_cell.length_c   1.000
_cell.angle_alpha   90.00
_cell.angle_beta   90.00
_cell.angle_gamma   90.00
#
_symmetry.space_group_name_H-M   'P 1'
#
loop_
_entity.id
_entity.type
_entity.pdbx_description
1 polymer ?
#
loop_
_entity_poly.entity_id
_entity_poly.type
_entity_poly.pdbx_seq_one_letter_code
_entity_poly.pdbx_strand_id
1 'polypeptide(L)'
;MQITSSLPSSAGRSSAAGSSLAGTVYGSIDQMTQAIVQAGQRYTESYAARFAADGNGAITKDQMIATLKQDFPGYTLVSSEPSDVVAGKSLLYIDDNNLAKMASDPTYRAKVMGLMRRELESQSVQIRSNDGNGTTQIQMTGMVFSLSDKNPSVDGIPYAGSATSVGVTTTTSSSGTGRTSARDSIRDWLEQAMERARETRRADAARAEAAKTASSRFDLSV
;
A
#
# COMPACT_ATOMS: atom_id res chain seq x y z
N MET A 1 8.05 54.59 6.37
CA MET A 1 7.34 53.34 6.69
C MET A 1 6.48 52.94 5.51
N GLN A 2 6.78 51.80 4.89
CA GLN A 2 5.83 50.81 4.36
C GLN A 2 6.67 49.71 3.69
N ILE A 3 6.77 48.56 4.36
CA ILE A 3 7.38 47.34 3.83
C ILE A 3 6.21 46.49 3.36
N THR A 4 6.05 46.34 2.05
CA THR A 4 5.08 45.42 1.45
C THR A 4 5.72 44.04 1.38
N SER A 5 5.33 43.16 2.29
CA SER A 5 5.65 41.73 2.26
C SER A 5 4.69 41.01 1.30
N SER A 6 5.14 40.80 0.07
CA SER A 6 4.52 39.86 -0.87
C SER A 6 4.92 38.43 -0.49
N LEU A 7 3.96 37.68 0.05
CA LEU A 7 4.02 36.24 0.19
C LEU A 7 4.15 35.59 -1.21
N PRO A 8 5.07 34.63 -1.43
CA PRO A 8 5.05 33.85 -2.65
C PRO A 8 3.80 32.97 -2.67
N SER A 9 2.99 33.22 -3.70
CA SER A 9 1.84 32.46 -4.13
C SER A 9 2.18 30.97 -4.25
N SER A 10 1.32 30.12 -3.71
CA SER A 10 1.38 28.66 -3.80
C SER A 10 1.15 28.21 -5.24
N ALA A 11 2.17 28.39 -6.08
CA ALA A 11 2.17 27.91 -7.46
C ALA A 11 2.48 26.41 -7.46
N GLY A 12 1.49 25.61 -7.88
CA GLY A 12 1.70 24.33 -8.53
C GLY A 12 2.39 23.24 -7.72
N ARG A 13 1.67 22.64 -6.76
CA ARG A 13 1.94 21.23 -6.40
C ARG A 13 1.55 20.38 -7.61
N SER A 14 2.50 20.15 -8.51
CA SER A 14 2.38 19.24 -9.64
C SER A 14 1.94 17.87 -9.12
N SER A 15 0.68 17.52 -9.35
CA SER A 15 0.19 16.18 -9.12
C SER A 15 0.92 15.24 -10.07
N ALA A 16 1.83 14.42 -9.55
CA ALA A 16 2.20 13.16 -10.19
C ALA A 16 0.99 12.21 -10.13
N ALA A 17 -0.09 12.57 -10.82
CA ALA A 17 -1.27 11.75 -10.99
C ALA A 17 -1.02 10.75 -12.13
N GLY A 18 -0.10 9.81 -11.89
CA GLY A 18 -0.13 8.53 -12.58
C GLY A 18 -1.34 7.75 -12.06
N SER A 19 -2.21 7.28 -12.96
CA SER A 19 -3.54 6.73 -12.70
C SER A 19 -3.69 6.00 -11.35
N SER A 20 -4.63 6.49 -10.52
CA SER A 20 -5.01 5.85 -9.26
C SER A 20 -5.51 4.42 -9.49
N LEU A 21 -5.24 3.52 -8.55
CA LEU A 21 -5.81 2.16 -8.58
C LEU A 21 -7.33 2.17 -8.40
N ALA A 22 -7.85 3.18 -7.70
CA ALA A 22 -9.25 3.28 -7.33
C ALA A 22 -10.14 3.41 -8.57
N GLY A 23 -11.16 2.55 -8.66
CA GLY A 23 -12.14 2.58 -9.76
C GLY A 23 -11.64 2.04 -11.09
N THR A 24 -10.41 1.50 -11.15
CA THR A 24 -9.91 0.82 -12.36
C THR A 24 -10.53 -0.58 -12.48
N VAL A 25 -11.01 -0.91 -13.68
CA VAL A 25 -11.52 -2.24 -14.03
C VAL A 25 -10.42 -3.04 -14.73
N TYR A 26 -9.97 -4.12 -14.10
CA TYR A 26 -8.94 -5.00 -14.65
C TYR A 26 -9.55 -6.16 -15.42
N GLY A 27 -8.93 -6.55 -16.53
CA GLY A 27 -9.38 -7.68 -17.34
C GLY A 27 -9.08 -9.04 -16.71
N SER A 28 -8.12 -9.11 -15.77
CA SER A 28 -7.78 -10.32 -15.03
C SER A 28 -7.15 -10.01 -13.66
N ILE A 29 -7.02 -11.04 -12.83
CA ILE A 29 -6.29 -10.99 -11.56
C ILE A 29 -4.83 -10.61 -11.78
N ASP A 30 -4.19 -11.20 -12.77
CA ASP A 30 -2.76 -11.00 -13.01
C ASP A 30 -2.51 -9.55 -13.40
N GLN A 31 -3.40 -8.97 -14.23
CA GLN A 31 -3.37 -7.55 -14.55
C GLN A 31 -3.57 -6.68 -13.32
N MET A 32 -4.55 -7.01 -12.47
CA MET A 32 -4.79 -6.28 -11.21
C MET A 32 -3.57 -6.37 -10.28
N THR A 33 -2.99 -7.55 -10.13
CA THR A 33 -1.85 -7.81 -9.24
C THR A 33 -0.62 -7.07 -9.72
N GLN A 34 -0.32 -7.12 -11.02
CA GLN A 34 0.75 -6.34 -11.63
C GLN A 34 0.52 -4.84 -11.46
N ALA A 35 -0.72 -4.35 -11.66
CA ALA A 35 -1.04 -2.95 -11.48
C ALA A 35 -0.84 -2.49 -10.02
N ILE A 36 -1.24 -3.30 -9.03
CA ILE A 36 -1.03 -3.02 -7.60
C ILE A 36 0.47 -2.94 -7.30
N VAL A 37 1.28 -3.89 -7.80
CA VAL A 37 2.74 -3.88 -7.61
C VAL A 37 3.38 -2.64 -8.24
N GLN A 38 3.06 -2.35 -9.50
CA GLN A 38 3.56 -1.17 -10.21
C GLN A 38 3.13 0.13 -9.54
N ALA A 39 1.90 0.22 -9.02
CA ALA A 39 1.45 1.38 -8.26
C ALA A 39 2.28 1.59 -7.00
N GLY A 40 2.63 0.53 -6.26
CA GLY A 40 3.54 0.62 -5.11
C GLY A 40 4.92 1.21 -5.47
N GLN A 41 5.48 0.81 -6.60
CA GLN A 41 6.74 1.35 -7.12
C GLN A 41 6.60 2.84 -7.46
N ARG A 42 5.58 3.20 -8.26
CA ARG A 42 5.30 4.59 -8.63
C ARG A 42 5.08 5.50 -7.42
N TYR A 43 4.32 5.04 -6.42
CA TYR A 43 4.10 5.83 -5.20
C TYR A 43 5.38 6.00 -4.42
N THR A 44 6.21 4.97 -4.31
CA THR A 44 7.53 5.07 -3.68
C THR A 44 8.41 6.11 -4.38
N GLU A 45 8.49 6.06 -5.72
CA GLU A 45 9.23 7.04 -6.52
C GLU A 45 8.70 8.46 -6.33
N SER A 46 7.37 8.63 -6.31
CA SER A 46 6.74 9.93 -6.08
C SER A 46 7.06 10.50 -4.70
N TYR A 47 7.06 9.69 -3.64
CA TYR A 47 7.44 10.15 -2.31
C TYR A 47 8.94 10.43 -2.21
N ALA A 48 9.78 9.60 -2.84
CA ALA A 48 11.23 9.83 -2.89
C ALA A 48 11.57 11.15 -3.59
N ALA A 49 10.94 11.44 -4.73
CA ALA A 49 11.12 12.71 -5.45
C ALA A 49 10.65 13.91 -4.60
N ARG A 50 9.53 13.77 -3.89
CA ARG A 50 9.03 14.81 -2.98
C ARG A 50 10.04 15.08 -1.85
N PHE A 51 10.52 14.04 -1.17
CA PHE A 51 11.47 14.22 -0.07
C PHE A 51 12.80 14.77 -0.55
N ALA A 52 13.24 14.42 -1.77
CA ALA A 52 14.41 15.02 -2.39
C ALA A 52 14.23 16.52 -2.61
N ALA A 53 13.05 16.96 -3.08
CA ALA A 53 12.72 18.38 -3.23
C ALA A 53 12.66 19.12 -1.89
N ASP A 54 12.25 18.44 -0.82
CA ASP A 54 12.22 18.96 0.55
C ASP A 54 13.60 18.90 1.25
N GLY A 55 14.66 18.50 0.53
CA GLY A 55 16.05 18.47 1.02
C GLY A 55 16.45 17.18 1.75
N ASN A 56 15.63 16.12 1.69
CA ASN A 56 15.89 14.80 2.31
C ASN A 56 16.20 14.84 3.81
N GLY A 57 15.77 15.90 4.50
CA GLY A 57 16.07 16.10 5.91
C GLY A 57 15.46 15.03 6.82
N ALA A 58 16.21 14.66 7.85
CA ALA A 58 15.63 14.01 9.01
C ALA A 58 14.57 14.93 9.62
N ILE A 59 13.45 14.35 10.01
CA ILE A 59 12.37 15.04 10.74
C ILE A 59 12.24 14.43 12.13
N THR A 60 11.49 15.07 13.00
CA THR A 60 11.13 14.51 14.32
C THR A 60 10.03 13.45 14.18
N LYS A 61 9.89 12.59 15.20
CA LYS A 61 8.78 11.63 15.27
C LYS A 61 7.41 12.31 15.22
N ASP A 62 7.26 13.46 15.89
CA ASP A 62 6.01 14.22 15.88
C ASP A 62 5.68 14.79 14.49
N GLN A 63 6.69 15.29 13.77
CA GLN A 63 6.53 15.71 12.38
C GLN A 63 6.18 14.54 11.45
N MET A 64 6.74 13.35 11.70
CA MET A 64 6.39 12.14 10.96
C MET A 64 4.92 11.76 11.22
N ILE A 65 4.46 11.76 12.48
CA ILE A 65 3.05 11.52 12.82
C ILE A 65 2.12 12.54 12.15
N ALA A 66 2.49 13.82 12.16
CA ALA A 66 1.73 14.86 11.49
C ALA A 66 1.64 14.62 9.98
N THR A 67 2.76 14.24 9.35
CA THR A 67 2.82 13.88 7.93
C THR A 67 1.92 12.69 7.62
N LEU A 68 1.93 11.64 8.44
CA LEU A 68 1.07 10.46 8.25
C LEU A 68 -0.41 10.81 8.32
N LYS A 69 -0.82 11.64 9.30
CA LYS A 69 -2.21 12.11 9.43
C LYS A 69 -2.64 12.97 8.24
N GLN A 70 -1.74 13.80 7.72
CA GLN A 70 -2.00 14.67 6.58
C GLN A 70 -2.12 13.90 5.26
N ASP A 71 -1.17 13.00 4.99
CA ASP A 71 -1.09 12.31 3.70
C ASP A 71 -1.99 11.07 3.63
N PHE A 72 -2.36 10.52 4.78
CA PHE A 72 -3.22 9.33 4.86
C PHE A 72 -4.39 9.50 5.84
N PRO A 73 -5.31 10.46 5.59
CA PRO A 73 -6.48 10.67 6.44
C PRO A 73 -7.45 9.47 6.46
N GLY A 74 -7.32 8.54 5.51
CA GLY A 74 -8.09 7.29 5.48
C GLY A 74 -7.66 6.26 6.52
N TYR A 75 -6.49 6.42 7.14
CA TYR A 75 -6.04 5.58 8.26
C TYR A 75 -6.36 6.24 9.61
N THR A 76 -6.73 5.40 10.58
CA THR A 76 -6.79 5.73 11.99
C THR A 76 -5.51 5.23 12.66
N LEU A 77 -4.64 6.15 13.07
CA LEU A 77 -3.43 5.79 13.83
C LEU A 77 -3.82 5.21 15.20
N VAL A 78 -3.17 4.12 15.57
CA VAL A 78 -3.34 3.45 16.87
C VAL A 78 -1.99 3.32 17.57
N SER A 79 -2.01 3.40 18.91
CA SER A 79 -0.80 3.34 19.75
C SER A 79 -0.36 1.92 20.09
N SER A 80 -1.17 0.92 19.77
CA SER A 80 -0.90 -0.50 20.02
C SER A 80 -1.30 -1.32 18.80
N GLU A 81 -0.55 -2.38 18.55
CA GLU A 81 -0.81 -3.29 17.44
C GLU A 81 -2.22 -3.91 17.58
N PRO A 82 -3.12 -3.73 16.59
CA PRO A 82 -4.43 -4.35 16.61
C PRO A 82 -4.32 -5.87 16.53
N SER A 83 -5.07 -6.58 17.37
CA SER A 83 -5.18 -8.04 17.26
C SER A 83 -6.01 -8.46 16.04
N ASP A 84 -7.00 -7.64 15.67
CA ASP A 84 -8.00 -7.97 14.66
C ASP A 84 -8.37 -6.77 13.77
N VAL A 85 -8.93 -7.09 12.61
CA VAL A 85 -9.51 -6.09 11.70
C VAL A 85 -10.85 -5.61 12.23
N VAL A 86 -11.05 -4.29 12.25
CA VAL A 86 -12.33 -3.67 12.63
C VAL A 86 -13.09 -3.24 11.39
N ALA A 87 -14.34 -3.70 11.26
CA ALA A 87 -15.20 -3.29 10.16
C ALA A 87 -15.40 -1.77 10.12
N GLY A 88 -15.38 -1.19 8.92
CA GLY A 88 -15.43 0.24 8.63
C GLY A 88 -14.14 1.01 8.93
N LYS A 89 -13.07 0.38 9.43
CA LYS A 89 -11.85 1.08 9.84
C LYS A 89 -10.60 0.59 9.11
N SER A 90 -9.79 1.53 8.66
CA SER A 90 -8.41 1.28 8.25
C SER A 90 -7.51 1.68 9.43
N LEU A 91 -6.98 0.72 10.18
CA LEU A 91 -6.09 0.98 11.32
C LEU A 91 -4.64 1.05 10.84
N LEU A 92 -3.86 1.96 11.41
CA LEU A 92 -2.43 2.12 11.16
C LEU A 92 -1.67 2.03 12.47
N TYR A 93 -0.88 0.98 12.61
CA TYR A 93 0.07 0.81 13.69
C TYR A 93 1.50 0.91 13.16
N ILE A 94 2.33 1.69 13.83
CA ILE A 94 3.76 1.80 13.57
C ILE A 94 4.45 1.82 14.94
N ASP A 95 5.36 0.89 15.19
CA ASP A 95 6.15 0.89 16.42
C ASP A 95 7.15 2.06 16.49
N ASP A 96 7.67 2.34 17.68
CA ASP A 96 8.56 3.48 17.90
C ASP A 96 9.87 3.42 17.08
N ASN A 97 10.38 2.20 16.85
CA ASN A 97 11.63 1.98 16.11
C ASN A 97 11.44 2.31 14.64
N ASN A 98 10.37 1.79 14.04
CA ASN A 98 10.04 2.03 12.64
C ASN A 98 9.61 3.48 12.42
N LEU A 99 8.90 4.09 13.38
CA LEU A 99 8.58 5.51 13.31
C LEU A 99 9.84 6.38 13.36
N ALA A 100 10.79 6.04 14.25
CA ALA A 100 12.08 6.73 14.31
C ALA A 100 12.89 6.56 13.01
N LYS A 101 12.90 5.34 12.45
CA LYS A 101 13.58 5.06 11.18
C LYS A 101 12.95 5.82 10.01
N MET A 102 11.62 5.90 9.93
CA MET A 102 10.94 6.74 8.95
C MET A 102 11.32 8.22 9.14
N ALA A 103 11.40 8.68 10.38
CA ALA A 103 11.77 10.06 10.69
C ALA A 103 13.23 10.38 10.29
N SER A 104 14.17 9.45 10.43
CA SER A 104 15.59 9.68 10.13
C SER A 104 16.03 9.31 8.70
N ASP A 105 15.39 8.33 8.06
CA ASP A 105 15.78 7.80 6.75
C ASP A 105 14.71 8.13 5.68
N PRO A 106 14.98 9.10 4.78
CA PRO A 106 14.01 9.50 3.75
C PRO A 106 13.75 8.39 2.71
N THR A 107 14.71 7.50 2.46
CA THR A 107 14.52 6.37 1.53
C THR A 107 13.57 5.36 2.15
N TYR A 108 13.77 5.01 3.42
CA TYR A 108 12.86 4.14 4.16
C TYR A 108 11.46 4.76 4.27
N ARG A 109 11.38 6.05 4.60
CA ARG A 109 10.14 6.83 4.64
C ARG A 109 9.37 6.75 3.33
N ALA A 110 10.03 6.96 2.19
CA ALA A 110 9.40 6.91 0.87
C ALA A 110 8.83 5.53 0.55
N LYS A 111 9.58 4.46 0.86
CA LYS A 111 9.12 3.08 0.67
C LYS A 111 7.88 2.76 1.51
N VAL A 112 7.90 3.11 2.80
CA VAL A 112 6.74 2.87 3.68
C VAL A 112 5.53 3.67 3.22
N MET A 113 5.70 4.94 2.86
CA MET A 113 4.59 5.78 2.41
C MET A 113 4.02 5.31 1.06
N GLY A 114 4.88 4.88 0.13
CA GLY A 114 4.44 4.26 -1.12
C GLY A 114 3.64 2.98 -0.89
N LEU A 115 4.10 2.14 0.04
CA LEU A 115 3.41 0.93 0.48
C LEU A 115 2.04 1.24 1.10
N MET A 116 1.96 2.19 2.03
CA MET A 116 0.71 2.62 2.66
C MET A 116 -0.31 3.14 1.65
N ARG A 117 0.14 3.93 0.66
CA ARG A 117 -0.72 4.47 -0.39
C ARG A 117 -1.30 3.38 -1.26
N ARG A 118 -0.47 2.41 -1.66
CA ARG A 118 -0.88 1.24 -2.43
C ARG A 118 -1.99 0.47 -1.73
N GLU A 119 -1.79 0.14 -0.45
CA GLU A 119 -2.76 -0.63 0.33
C GLU A 119 -4.09 0.12 0.46
N LEU A 120 -4.04 1.43 0.76
CA LEU A 120 -5.25 2.25 0.89
C LEU A 120 -6.04 2.34 -0.42
N GLU A 121 -5.35 2.50 -1.56
CA GLU A 121 -6.03 2.57 -2.85
C GLU A 121 -6.50 1.19 -3.37
N SER A 122 -5.86 0.11 -2.94
CA SER A 122 -6.29 -1.26 -3.26
C SER A 122 -7.59 -1.69 -2.57
N GLN A 123 -8.11 -0.89 -1.63
CA GLN A 123 -9.38 -1.17 -0.94
C GLN A 123 -10.60 -1.28 -1.87
N SER A 124 -10.51 -0.69 -3.07
CA SER A 124 -11.60 -0.67 -4.04
C SER A 124 -11.08 -0.90 -5.46
N VAL A 125 -10.92 -2.16 -5.82
CA VAL A 125 -10.55 -2.60 -7.16
C VAL A 125 -11.68 -3.40 -7.80
N GLN A 126 -11.80 -3.26 -9.12
CA GLN A 126 -12.84 -3.91 -9.91
C GLN A 126 -12.18 -4.87 -10.89
N ILE A 127 -12.72 -6.08 -11.03
CA ILE A 127 -12.26 -7.07 -12.01
C ILE A 127 -13.42 -7.39 -12.93
N ARG A 128 -13.15 -7.51 -14.24
CA ARG A 128 -14.15 -7.97 -15.20
C ARG A 128 -14.56 -9.40 -14.85
N SER A 129 -15.85 -9.68 -14.87
CA SER A 129 -16.36 -11.02 -14.55
C SER A 129 -15.85 -12.05 -15.57
N ASN A 130 -15.52 -13.27 -15.13
CA ASN A 130 -14.93 -14.32 -15.98
C ASN A 130 -15.84 -14.74 -17.15
N ASP A 131 -17.14 -14.49 -17.05
CA ASP A 131 -18.13 -14.74 -18.10
C ASP A 131 -18.24 -13.59 -19.12
N GLY A 132 -17.43 -12.53 -18.97
CA GLY A 132 -17.41 -11.34 -19.82
C GLY A 132 -18.61 -10.40 -19.62
N ASN A 133 -19.60 -10.81 -18.82
CA ASN A 133 -20.88 -10.11 -18.64
C ASN A 133 -20.92 -9.41 -17.30
N GLY A 134 -20.07 -8.39 -17.14
CA GLY A 134 -20.17 -7.49 -16.01
C GLY A 134 -18.85 -7.19 -15.33
N THR A 135 -18.97 -6.65 -14.13
CA THR A 135 -17.82 -6.28 -13.29
C THR A 135 -18.07 -6.74 -11.87
N THR A 136 -17.08 -7.42 -11.30
CA THR A 136 -17.02 -7.80 -9.91
C THR A 136 -16.21 -6.74 -9.17
N GLN A 137 -16.88 -5.96 -8.33
CA GLN A 137 -16.24 -5.05 -7.40
C GLN A 137 -15.96 -5.79 -6.09
N ILE A 138 -14.71 -5.72 -5.66
CA ILE A 138 -14.29 -6.16 -4.33
C ILE A 138 -14.12 -4.91 -3.48
N GLN A 139 -14.88 -4.82 -2.40
CA GLN A 139 -14.77 -3.71 -1.47
C GLN A 139 -14.27 -4.23 -0.12
N MET A 140 -13.05 -3.81 0.23
CA MET A 140 -12.55 -3.98 1.58
C MET A 140 -13.32 -3.07 2.51
N THR A 141 -13.68 -3.61 3.67
CA THR A 141 -14.50 -2.92 4.67
C THR A 141 -13.79 -2.89 6.01
N GLY A 142 -12.47 -3.01 6.00
CA GLY A 142 -11.62 -2.89 7.17
C GLY A 142 -10.25 -3.39 6.83
N MET A 143 -9.22 -2.71 7.34
CA MET A 143 -7.83 -3.16 7.18
C MET A 143 -6.98 -2.76 8.37
N VAL A 144 -5.90 -3.48 8.59
CA VAL A 144 -4.82 -3.12 9.51
C VAL A 144 -3.54 -3.06 8.70
N PHE A 145 -2.85 -1.93 8.80
CA PHE A 145 -1.48 -1.76 8.35
C PHE A 145 -0.59 -1.75 9.60
N SER A 146 0.21 -2.79 9.81
CA SER A 146 1.12 -2.91 10.95
C SER A 146 2.58 -2.86 10.49
N LEU A 147 3.33 -1.89 11.01
CA LEU A 147 4.78 -1.77 10.83
C LEU A 147 5.44 -2.00 12.20
N SER A 148 6.05 -3.16 12.37
CA SER A 148 6.53 -3.66 13.66
C SER A 148 7.74 -4.56 13.44
N ASP A 149 8.81 -4.42 14.20
CA ASP A 149 10.01 -5.26 14.07
C ASP A 149 9.73 -6.76 14.27
N LYS A 150 8.58 -7.11 14.84
CA LYS A 150 8.09 -8.48 15.01
C LYS A 150 7.54 -9.09 13.73
N ASN A 151 7.22 -8.27 12.72
CA ASN A 151 6.65 -8.73 11.46
C ASN A 151 7.74 -9.24 10.50
N PRO A 152 7.38 -10.15 9.57
CA PRO A 152 8.27 -10.53 8.49
C PRO A 152 8.72 -9.30 7.68
N SER A 153 10.02 -9.23 7.39
CA SER A 153 10.57 -8.17 6.55
C SER A 153 10.38 -8.50 5.07
N VAL A 154 9.74 -7.59 4.34
CA VAL A 154 9.58 -7.65 2.88
C VAL A 154 10.24 -6.40 2.31
N ASP A 155 11.25 -6.58 1.45
CA ASP A 155 12.05 -5.49 0.86
C ASP A 155 12.66 -4.51 1.87
N GLY A 156 12.96 -5.01 3.08
CA GLY A 156 13.53 -4.25 4.18
C GLY A 156 12.52 -3.49 5.05
N ILE A 157 11.22 -3.77 4.88
CA ILE A 157 10.11 -3.19 5.65
C ILE A 157 9.44 -4.32 6.46
N PRO A 158 9.44 -4.26 7.80
CA PRO A 158 8.84 -5.28 8.66
C PRO A 158 7.32 -5.02 8.78
N TYR A 159 6.59 -5.45 7.76
CA TYR A 159 5.18 -5.10 7.53
C TYR A 159 4.26 -6.33 7.57
N ALA A 160 3.14 -6.21 8.28
CA ALA A 160 2.01 -7.12 8.18
C ALA A 160 0.73 -6.33 7.85
N GLY A 161 0.02 -6.80 6.83
CA GLY A 161 -1.28 -6.27 6.43
C GLY A 161 -2.37 -7.31 6.58
N SER A 162 -3.48 -6.94 7.22
CA SER A 162 -4.69 -7.75 7.30
C SER A 162 -5.90 -6.94 6.85
N ALA A 163 -6.93 -7.60 6.31
CA ALA A 163 -8.12 -6.93 5.83
C ALA A 163 -9.34 -7.85 5.90
N THR A 164 -10.51 -7.22 5.95
CA THR A 164 -11.81 -7.89 5.86
C THR A 164 -12.63 -7.25 4.76
N SER A 165 -13.52 -8.01 4.13
CA SER A 165 -14.43 -7.53 3.09
C SER A 165 -15.86 -7.88 3.45
N VAL A 166 -16.81 -6.98 3.15
CA VAL A 166 -18.25 -7.17 3.43
C VAL A 166 -19.06 -7.32 2.14
N GLY A 167 -18.46 -7.08 0.96
CA GLY A 167 -19.22 -7.11 -0.28
C GLY A 167 -18.41 -7.49 -1.51
N VAL A 168 -18.84 -8.56 -2.16
CA VAL A 168 -18.62 -8.79 -3.59
C VAL A 168 -19.89 -8.35 -4.30
N THR A 169 -19.79 -7.26 -5.06
CA THR A 169 -20.87 -6.78 -5.91
C THR A 169 -20.53 -7.11 -7.35
N THR A 170 -21.25 -8.08 -7.92
CA THR A 170 -21.20 -8.35 -9.35
C THR A 170 -22.33 -7.57 -10.01
N THR A 171 -21.97 -6.64 -10.88
CA THR A 171 -22.92 -5.94 -11.74
C THR A 171 -22.98 -6.70 -13.06
N THR A 172 -24.02 -7.52 -13.26
CA THR A 172 -24.30 -8.16 -14.54
C THR A 172 -25.17 -7.26 -15.39
N SER A 173 -24.86 -7.13 -16.67
CA SER A 173 -25.70 -6.40 -17.65
C SER A 173 -26.97 -7.18 -18.06
N SER A 174 -27.22 -8.35 -17.47
CA SER A 174 -28.41 -9.17 -17.70
C SER A 174 -29.22 -9.39 -16.42
N SER A 175 -30.53 -9.22 -16.54
CA SER A 175 -31.55 -9.52 -15.54
C SER A 175 -31.64 -11.04 -15.31
N GLY A 176 -30.86 -11.58 -14.37
CA GLY A 176 -30.86 -13.01 -14.08
C GLY A 176 -30.42 -13.32 -12.65
N THR A 177 -31.35 -13.81 -11.85
CA THR A 177 -31.20 -14.15 -10.43
C THR A 177 -30.26 -15.34 -10.23
N GLY A 178 -29.03 -15.09 -9.75
CA GLY A 178 -28.07 -16.14 -9.37
C GLY A 178 -27.09 -15.64 -8.30
N ARG A 179 -27.60 -15.28 -7.11
CA ARG A 179 -26.85 -14.52 -6.09
C ARG A 179 -26.71 -15.31 -4.78
N THR A 180 -25.78 -16.27 -4.70
CA THR A 180 -25.24 -16.73 -3.40
C THR A 180 -23.94 -17.51 -3.55
N SER A 181 -23.87 -18.52 -4.42
CA SER A 181 -22.74 -19.46 -4.50
C SER A 181 -21.42 -18.85 -5.01
N ALA A 182 -21.48 -17.79 -5.82
CA ALA A 182 -20.28 -17.12 -6.35
C ALA A 182 -19.56 -16.24 -5.31
N ARG A 183 -20.24 -15.83 -4.22
CA ARG A 183 -19.66 -14.93 -3.21
C ARG A 183 -18.59 -15.61 -2.36
N ASP A 184 -18.84 -16.84 -1.94
CA ASP A 184 -17.89 -17.62 -1.12
C ASP A 184 -16.68 -18.05 -1.97
N SER A 185 -16.91 -18.45 -3.22
CA SER A 185 -15.83 -18.80 -4.15
C SER A 185 -14.92 -17.62 -4.48
N ILE A 186 -15.46 -16.40 -4.63
CA ILE A 186 -14.66 -15.20 -4.91
C ILE A 186 -13.89 -14.74 -3.66
N ARG A 187 -14.46 -14.92 -2.46
CA ARG A 187 -13.78 -14.59 -1.19
C ARG A 187 -12.59 -15.51 -0.92
N ASP A 188 -12.80 -16.82 -0.96
CA ASP A 188 -11.73 -17.82 -0.78
C ASP A 188 -10.64 -17.65 -1.84
N TRP A 189 -11.05 -17.30 -3.06
CA TRP A 189 -10.12 -17.03 -4.15
C TRP A 189 -9.35 -15.73 -3.98
N LEU A 190 -9.94 -14.68 -3.40
CA LEU A 190 -9.26 -13.42 -3.13
C LEU A 190 -8.23 -13.59 -2.01
N GLU A 191 -8.60 -14.34 -0.97
CA GLU A 191 -7.68 -14.75 0.08
C GLU A 191 -6.53 -15.58 -0.49
N GLN A 192 -6.80 -16.53 -1.39
CA GLN A 192 -5.75 -17.27 -2.09
C GLN A 192 -4.87 -16.39 -3.00
N ALA A 193 -5.43 -15.41 -3.70
CA ALA A 193 -4.67 -14.51 -4.57
C ALA A 193 -3.77 -13.57 -3.74
N MET A 194 -4.29 -13.05 -2.63
CA MET A 194 -3.53 -12.26 -1.65
C MET A 194 -2.41 -13.10 -1.02
N GLU A 195 -2.69 -14.35 -0.67
CA GLU A 195 -1.68 -15.25 -0.11
C GLU A 195 -0.63 -15.63 -1.15
N ARG A 196 -1.01 -15.95 -2.40
CA ARG A 196 -0.03 -16.13 -3.50
C ARG A 196 0.83 -14.90 -3.71
N ALA A 197 0.23 -13.71 -3.71
CA ALA A 197 0.99 -12.47 -3.86
C ALA A 197 1.98 -12.25 -2.70
N ARG A 198 1.62 -12.68 -1.47
CA ARG A 198 2.55 -12.69 -0.32
C ARG A 198 3.65 -13.74 -0.50
N GLU A 199 3.30 -14.91 -1.00
CA GLU A 199 4.23 -16.02 -1.23
C GLU A 199 5.25 -15.72 -2.32
N THR A 200 4.82 -15.11 -3.44
CA THR A 200 5.72 -14.60 -4.48
C THR A 200 6.69 -13.56 -3.91
N ARG A 201 6.19 -12.64 -3.07
CA ARG A 201 7.05 -11.64 -2.40
C ARG A 201 8.04 -12.28 -1.42
N ARG A 202 7.64 -13.30 -0.67
CA ARG A 202 8.55 -14.08 0.19
C ARG A 202 9.62 -14.78 -0.66
N ALA A 203 9.22 -15.35 -1.80
CA ALA A 203 10.15 -16.03 -2.71
C ALA A 203 11.13 -15.05 -3.37
N ASP A 204 10.68 -13.86 -3.77
CA ASP A 204 11.53 -12.83 -4.37
C ASP A 204 12.47 -12.20 -3.32
N ALA A 205 11.99 -11.97 -2.09
CA ALA A 205 12.83 -11.54 -0.97
C ALA A 205 13.89 -12.59 -0.61
N ALA A 206 13.51 -13.87 -0.58
CA ALA A 206 14.46 -14.97 -0.37
C ALA A 206 15.48 -15.08 -1.51
N ARG A 207 15.08 -14.85 -2.76
CA ARG A 207 16.00 -14.80 -3.90
C ARG A 207 16.95 -13.59 -3.83
N ALA A 208 16.46 -12.43 -3.40
CA ALA A 208 17.29 -11.24 -3.23
C ALA A 208 18.31 -11.40 -2.09
N GLU A 209 17.91 -12.02 -0.97
CA GLU A 209 18.80 -12.42 0.13
C GLU A 209 19.86 -13.44 -0.33
N ALA A 210 19.44 -14.47 -1.08
CA ALA A 210 20.36 -15.46 -1.64
C ALA A 210 21.36 -14.83 -2.62
N ALA A 211 20.92 -13.88 -3.46
CA ALA A 211 21.78 -13.15 -4.39
C ALA A 211 22.81 -12.25 -3.67
N LYS A 212 22.41 -11.61 -2.57
CA LYS A 212 23.33 -10.84 -1.71
C LYS A 212 24.34 -11.73 -1.00
N THR A 213 23.90 -12.86 -0.48
CA THR A 213 24.77 -13.84 0.19
C THR A 213 25.76 -14.48 -0.80
N ALA A 214 25.32 -14.74 -2.03
CA ALA A 214 26.17 -15.24 -3.11
C ALA A 214 27.20 -14.20 -3.57
N SER A 215 26.82 -12.92 -3.69
CA SER A 215 27.76 -11.84 -4.01
C SER A 215 28.78 -11.60 -2.89
N SER A 216 28.36 -11.65 -1.63
CA SER A 216 29.27 -11.51 -0.47
C SER A 216 30.28 -12.66 -0.37
N ARG A 217 29.98 -13.85 -0.90
CA ARG A 217 30.92 -14.99 -0.91
C ARG A 217 32.01 -14.86 -1.99
N PHE A 218 31.73 -14.14 -3.07
CA PHE A 218 32.68 -13.94 -4.18
C PHE A 218 33.71 -12.85 -3.88
N ASP A 219 33.40 -11.90 -3.01
CA ASP A 219 34.30 -10.78 -2.64
C ASP A 219 35.37 -11.15 -1.58
N LEU A 220 35.27 -12.34 -0.97
CA LEU A 220 36.20 -12.84 0.05
C LEU A 220 37.30 -13.76 -0.51
N SER A 221 37.45 -13.83 -1.83
CA SER A 221 38.40 -14.72 -2.53
C SER A 221 39.51 -13.98 -3.30
N VAL A 222 39.82 -12.72 -2.96
CA VAL A 222 40.96 -11.97 -3.50
C VAL A 222 41.98 -11.68 -2.41
#